data_AF-A0A1Q7D314-F1
#
_entry.id   AF-A0A1Q7D314-F1
#
_cell.length_a   1.000
_cell.length_b   1.000
_cell.length_c   1.000
_cell.angle_alpha   90.00
_cell.angle_beta   90.00
_cell.angle_gamma   90.00
#
_symmetry.space_group_name_H-M   'P 1'
#
loop_
_entity.id
_entity.type
_entity.pdbx_description
1 polymer ?
#
loop_
_entity_poly.entity_id
_entity_poly.type
_entity_poly.pdbx_seq_one_letter_code
_entity_poly.pdbx_strand_id
1 'polypeptide(L)'
;MKRLLAGAAFTLAALAAPASSSALSVQEAILRAKPAVALITARVDAEVTINCGQGPVTVKPRPFVETGTGWVVDGRGWVVTNAHVVDPAHRLPPWVTHELKKTAIDQACVEPALQAQKMARGQRPDIEERLRREMMDLAIAGMRFTPQAQITVLLGGR
;
A
#
# COMPACT_ATOMS: atom_id res chain seq x y z
N MET A 1 -62.38 6.74 -33.69
CA MET A 1 -61.18 5.96 -34.06
C MET A 1 -59.94 6.83 -34.27
N LYS A 2 -59.90 7.76 -35.24
CA LYS A 2 -58.70 8.62 -35.48
C LYS A 2 -58.21 9.43 -34.27
N ARG A 3 -59.12 9.99 -33.46
CA ARG A 3 -58.77 10.72 -32.23
C ARG A 3 -58.19 9.82 -31.12
N LEU A 4 -58.66 8.57 -31.03
CA LEU A 4 -58.16 7.57 -30.08
C LEU A 4 -56.77 7.06 -30.50
N LEU A 5 -56.57 6.85 -31.80
CA LEU A 5 -55.27 6.46 -32.38
C LEU A 5 -54.23 7.59 -32.23
N ALA A 6 -54.63 8.85 -32.43
CA ALA A 6 -53.75 10.00 -32.21
C ALA A 6 -53.39 10.16 -30.72
N GLY A 7 -54.34 9.96 -29.82
CA GLY A 7 -54.09 9.96 -28.36
C GLY A 7 -53.12 8.85 -27.94
N ALA A 8 -53.32 7.63 -28.45
CA ALA A 8 -52.45 6.49 -28.19
C ALA A 8 -51.04 6.67 -28.76
N ALA A 9 -50.91 7.27 -29.95
CA ALA A 9 -49.62 7.57 -30.55
C ALA A 9 -48.86 8.65 -29.74
N PHE A 10 -49.57 9.65 -29.21
CA PHE A 10 -48.97 10.70 -28.40
C PHE A 10 -48.49 10.19 -27.04
N THR A 11 -49.25 9.31 -26.38
CA THR A 11 -48.81 8.68 -25.13
C THR A 11 -47.65 7.73 -25.33
N LEU A 12 -47.63 6.94 -26.42
CA LEU A 12 -46.46 6.11 -26.75
C LEU A 12 -45.21 6.96 -27.01
N ALA A 13 -45.36 8.08 -27.73
CA ALA A 13 -44.26 9.01 -27.99
C ALA A 13 -43.74 9.68 -26.71
N ALA A 14 -44.63 10.02 -25.77
CA ALA A 14 -44.24 10.60 -24.48
C ALA A 14 -43.55 9.57 -23.56
N LEU A 15 -43.94 8.30 -23.60
CA LEU A 15 -43.31 7.21 -22.85
C LEU A 15 -41.97 6.77 -23.48
N ALA A 16 -41.81 6.96 -24.78
CA ALA A 16 -40.57 6.68 -25.51
C ALA A 16 -39.58 7.86 -25.49
N ALA A 17 -39.98 9.03 -24.97
CA ALA A 17 -39.09 10.15 -24.80
C ALA A 17 -37.99 9.77 -23.80
N PRO A 18 -36.70 9.91 -24.15
CA PRO A 18 -35.62 9.63 -23.22
C PRO A 18 -35.79 10.56 -22.02
N ALA A 19 -35.93 9.98 -20.83
CA ALA A 19 -35.93 10.75 -19.61
C ALA A 19 -34.62 11.56 -19.56
N SER A 20 -34.74 12.88 -19.42
CA SER A 20 -33.59 13.75 -19.24
C SER A 20 -32.84 13.31 -17.97
N SER A 21 -31.75 12.56 -18.14
CA SER A 21 -30.86 12.22 -17.04
C SER A 21 -30.14 13.49 -16.62
N SER A 22 -30.56 14.10 -15.50
CA SER A 22 -29.74 15.13 -14.87
C SER A 22 -28.39 14.52 -14.51
N ALA A 23 -27.30 15.22 -14.81
CA ALA A 23 -25.99 14.82 -14.32
C ALA A 23 -26.05 14.73 -12.79
N LEU A 24 -25.51 13.65 -12.22
CA LEU A 24 -25.43 13.51 -10.76
C LEU A 24 -24.68 14.71 -10.19
N SER A 25 -25.16 15.24 -9.06
CA SER A 25 -24.33 16.16 -8.29
C SER A 25 -23.06 15.43 -7.84
N VAL A 26 -21.97 16.17 -7.60
CA VAL A 26 -20.72 15.59 -7.10
C VAL A 26 -20.96 14.82 -5.79
N GLN A 27 -21.79 15.37 -4.91
CA GLN A 27 -22.16 14.73 -3.65
C GLN A 27 -22.88 13.39 -3.88
N GLU A 28 -23.86 13.37 -4.77
CA GLU A 28 -24.60 12.16 -5.10
C GLU A 28 -23.71 11.10 -5.75
N ALA A 29 -22.82 11.50 -6.67
CA ALA A 29 -21.86 10.59 -7.28
C ALA A 29 -20.92 9.96 -6.23
N ILE A 30 -20.40 10.76 -5.29
CA ILE A 30 -19.54 10.28 -4.20
C ILE A 30 -20.31 9.32 -3.28
N LEU A 31 -21.53 9.68 -2.85
CA LEU A 31 -22.32 8.83 -1.95
C LEU A 31 -22.69 7.50 -2.59
N ARG A 32 -22.91 7.45 -3.91
CA ARG A 32 -23.16 6.22 -4.65
C ARG A 32 -21.89 5.38 -4.84
N ALA A 33 -20.74 6.01 -5.09
CA ALA A 33 -19.49 5.31 -5.40
C ALA A 33 -18.71 4.86 -4.15
N LYS A 34 -18.69 5.68 -3.08
CA LYS A 34 -17.87 5.47 -1.87
C LYS A 34 -18.01 4.07 -1.26
N PRO A 35 -19.20 3.44 -1.16
CA PRO A 35 -19.33 2.10 -0.59
C PRO A 35 -18.57 1.00 -1.34
N ALA A 36 -18.30 1.19 -2.64
CA ALA A 36 -17.52 0.25 -3.44
C ALA A 36 -16.00 0.51 -3.35
N VAL A 37 -15.58 1.62 -2.73
CA VAL A 37 -14.17 1.99 -2.61
C VAL A 37 -13.53 1.23 -1.44
N ALA A 38 -12.33 0.71 -1.67
CA ALA A 38 -11.53 -0.01 -0.70
C ALA A 38 -10.16 0.64 -0.50
N LEU A 39 -9.65 0.60 0.73
CA LEU A 39 -8.25 0.83 1.02
C LEU A 39 -7.50 -0.50 0.82
N ILE A 40 -6.48 -0.47 -0.03
CA ILE A 40 -5.60 -1.60 -0.29
C ILE A 40 -4.28 -1.32 0.40
N THR A 41 -3.80 -2.29 1.17
CA THR A 41 -2.51 -2.21 1.85
C THR A 41 -1.68 -3.42 1.47
N ALA A 42 -0.55 -3.21 0.78
CA ALA A 42 0.48 -4.21 0.60
C ALA A 42 1.54 -4.02 1.67
N ARG A 43 1.70 -5.04 2.52
CA ARG A 43 2.66 -5.06 3.62
C ARG A 43 3.69 -6.15 3.37
N VAL A 44 4.95 -5.83 3.56
CA VAL A 44 6.05 -6.79 3.56
C VAL A 44 6.78 -6.68 4.90
N ASP A 45 6.60 -7.70 5.73
CA ASP A 45 7.42 -7.95 6.90
C ASP A 45 8.70 -8.67 6.48
N ALA A 46 9.72 -8.63 7.35
CA ALA A 46 10.90 -9.46 7.17
C ALA A 46 11.48 -9.88 8.51
N GLU A 47 12.17 -11.01 8.49
CA GLU A 47 13.12 -11.41 9.52
C GLU A 47 14.51 -11.40 8.89
N VAL A 48 15.44 -10.69 9.54
CA VAL A 48 16.77 -10.46 8.99
C VAL A 48 17.82 -10.82 10.03
N THR A 49 18.69 -11.77 9.67
CA THR A 49 19.88 -12.11 10.48
C THR A 49 21.09 -11.40 9.90
N ILE A 50 21.77 -10.61 10.73
CA ILE A 50 22.91 -9.75 10.38
C ILE A 50 24.01 -9.95 11.41
N ASN A 51 25.27 -9.89 11.01
CA ASN A 51 26.41 -9.83 11.93
C ASN A 51 27.10 -8.47 11.81
N CYS A 52 27.02 -7.66 12.86
CA CYS A 52 27.64 -6.33 12.92
C CYS A 52 29.07 -6.36 13.50
N GLY A 53 29.71 -7.53 13.54
CA GLY A 53 31.06 -7.73 14.10
C GLY A 53 31.08 -8.26 15.55
N GLN A 54 29.92 -8.43 16.19
CA GLN A 54 29.79 -8.98 17.55
C GLN A 54 29.07 -10.33 17.58
N GLY A 55 28.83 -10.93 16.40
CA GLY A 55 28.06 -12.17 16.23
C GLY A 55 26.72 -11.93 15.51
N PRO A 56 26.06 -13.01 15.06
CA PRO A 56 24.79 -12.91 14.35
C PRO A 56 23.65 -12.49 15.30
N VAL A 57 22.88 -11.49 14.88
CA VAL A 57 21.67 -11.00 15.54
C VAL A 57 20.53 -11.06 14.55
N THR A 58 19.35 -11.47 15.02
CA THR A 58 18.13 -11.51 14.20
C THR A 58 17.19 -10.40 14.63
N VAL A 59 16.75 -9.60 13.67
CA VAL A 59 15.82 -8.48 13.88
C VAL A 59 14.62 -8.60 12.95
N LYS A 60 13.50 -8.00 13.38
CA LYS A 60 12.31 -7.80 12.53
C LYS A 60 12.24 -6.31 12.18
N PRO A 61 12.76 -5.88 11.02
CA PRO A 61 12.68 -4.49 10.59
C PRO A 61 11.25 -3.99 10.59
N ARG A 62 11.09 -2.66 10.73
CA ARG A 62 9.79 -2.05 10.44
C ARG A 62 9.34 -2.49 9.03
N PRO A 63 8.07 -2.92 8.90
CA PRO A 63 7.56 -3.44 7.64
C PRO A 63 7.59 -2.38 6.55
N PHE A 64 7.77 -2.82 5.32
CA PHE A 64 7.49 -1.99 4.16
C PHE A 64 5.99 -1.98 3.92
N VAL A 65 5.39 -0.80 3.74
CA VAL A 65 3.94 -0.65 3.56
C VAL A 65 3.67 0.29 2.39
N GLU A 66 2.95 -0.22 1.41
CA GLU A 66 2.39 0.53 0.28
C GLU A 66 0.87 0.56 0.46
N THR A 67 0.27 1.74 0.33
CA THR A 67 -1.18 1.90 0.37
C THR A 67 -1.71 2.46 -0.94
N GLY A 68 -2.92 2.06 -1.29
CA GLY A 68 -3.61 2.56 -2.45
C GLY A 68 -5.12 2.37 -2.35
N THR A 69 -5.81 2.77 -3.40
CA THR A 69 -7.27 2.64 -3.50
C THR A 69 -7.62 1.52 -4.47
N GLY A 70 -8.72 0.82 -4.21
CA GLY A 70 -9.34 -0.07 -5.16
C GLY A 70 -10.85 0.10 -5.19
N TRP A 71 -11.49 -0.59 -6.14
CA TRP A 71 -12.95 -0.62 -6.28
C TRP A 71 -13.44 -2.05 -6.40
N VAL A 72 -14.47 -2.40 -5.64
CA VAL A 72 -15.23 -3.63 -5.85
C VAL A 72 -15.99 -3.49 -7.17
N VAL A 73 -15.75 -4.42 -8.09
CA VAL A 73 -16.33 -4.36 -9.45
C VAL A 73 -17.48 -5.34 -9.66
N ASP A 74 -17.64 -6.34 -8.78
CA ASP A 74 -18.79 -7.25 -8.82
C ASP A 74 -19.15 -7.83 -7.44
N GLY A 75 -20.31 -8.51 -7.37
CA GLY A 75 -20.83 -9.13 -6.14
C GLY A 75 -20.09 -10.38 -5.67
N ARG A 76 -19.08 -10.87 -6.41
CA ARG A 76 -18.24 -12.01 -6.00
C ARG A 76 -17.01 -11.56 -5.20
N GLY A 77 -16.81 -10.25 -5.07
CA GLY A 77 -15.70 -9.66 -4.31
C GLY A 77 -14.47 -9.35 -5.15
N TRP A 78 -14.58 -9.26 -6.48
CA TRP A 78 -13.47 -8.81 -7.31
C TRP A 78 -13.15 -7.34 -7.06
N VAL A 79 -11.86 -7.03 -6.91
CA VAL A 79 -11.36 -5.67 -6.67
C VAL A 79 -10.35 -5.29 -7.74
N VAL A 80 -10.49 -4.10 -8.31
CA VAL A 80 -9.51 -3.50 -9.23
C VAL A 80 -8.69 -2.44 -8.50
N THR A 81 -7.38 -2.46 -8.68
CA THR A 81 -6.44 -1.45 -8.18
C THR A 81 -5.25 -1.29 -9.15
N ASN A 82 -4.37 -0.34 -8.87
CA ASN A 82 -3.14 -0.17 -9.64
C ASN A 82 -2.14 -1.29 -9.35
N ALA A 83 -1.41 -1.74 -10.37
CA ALA A 83 -0.42 -2.80 -10.22
C ALA A 83 0.68 -2.45 -9.21
N HIS A 84 1.14 -1.19 -9.17
CA HIS A 84 2.20 -0.77 -8.25
C HIS A 84 1.78 -0.89 -6.78
N VAL A 85 0.49 -0.80 -6.46
CA VAL A 85 -0.02 -0.92 -5.09
C VAL A 85 0.21 -2.32 -4.54
N VAL A 86 0.09 -3.34 -5.40
CA VAL A 86 0.22 -4.75 -5.00
C VAL A 86 1.61 -5.33 -5.31
N ASP A 87 2.40 -4.66 -6.14
CA ASP A 87 3.73 -5.13 -6.57
C ASP A 87 4.67 -5.50 -5.41
N PRO A 88 4.74 -4.73 -4.30
CA PRO A 88 5.57 -5.06 -3.15
C PRO A 88 5.29 -6.44 -2.56
N ALA A 89 4.00 -6.80 -2.45
CA ALA A 89 3.59 -8.09 -1.90
C ALA A 89 3.54 -9.20 -2.96
N HIS A 90 3.44 -8.86 -4.25
CA HIS A 90 3.32 -9.82 -5.33
C HIS A 90 4.67 -10.34 -5.84
N ARG A 91 5.60 -9.44 -6.16
CA ARG A 91 6.91 -9.79 -6.76
C ARG A 91 8.10 -9.47 -5.88
N LEU A 92 7.92 -8.69 -4.81
CA LEU A 92 8.97 -8.22 -3.93
C LEU A 92 10.13 -7.56 -4.70
N PRO A 93 9.89 -6.39 -5.32
CA PRO A 93 10.88 -5.74 -6.16
C PRO A 93 12.14 -5.35 -5.36
N PRO A 94 13.31 -5.21 -6.02
CA PRO A 94 14.59 -5.01 -5.33
C PRO A 94 14.63 -3.83 -4.37
N TRP A 95 13.91 -2.76 -4.68
CA TRP A 95 13.85 -1.55 -3.84
C TRP A 95 13.15 -1.81 -2.50
N VAL A 96 12.13 -2.66 -2.43
CA VAL A 96 11.49 -3.08 -1.16
C VAL A 96 12.48 -3.86 -0.30
N THR A 97 13.20 -4.80 -0.92
CA THR A 97 14.24 -5.58 -0.24
C THR A 97 15.36 -4.67 0.28
N HIS A 98 15.79 -3.70 -0.52
CA HIS A 98 16.82 -2.74 -0.12
C HIS A 98 16.38 -1.91 1.10
N GLU A 99 15.16 -1.36 1.09
CA GLU A 99 14.65 -0.57 2.22
C GLU A 99 14.49 -1.39 3.50
N LEU A 100 14.02 -2.64 3.41
CA LEU A 100 13.92 -3.53 4.57
C LEU A 100 15.30 -3.89 5.14
N LYS A 101 16.28 -4.19 4.27
CA LYS A 101 17.65 -4.48 4.70
C LYS A 101 18.33 -3.29 5.34
N LYS A 102 18.17 -2.09 4.75
CA LYS A 102 18.66 -0.84 5.31
C LYS A 102 18.06 -0.59 6.70
N THR A 103 16.74 -0.77 6.83
CA THR A 103 16.04 -0.63 8.12
C THR A 103 16.56 -1.65 9.15
N ALA A 104 16.84 -2.88 8.72
CA ALA A 104 17.40 -3.91 9.59
C ALA A 104 18.83 -3.56 10.04
N ILE A 105 19.68 -3.01 9.18
CA ILE A 105 21.03 -2.54 9.53
C ILE A 105 20.95 -1.39 10.53
N ASP A 106 20.08 -0.42 10.28
CA ASP A 106 19.87 0.71 11.20
C ASP A 106 19.51 0.20 12.62
N GLN A 107 18.58 -0.75 12.72
CA GLN A 107 18.11 -1.29 14.00
C GLN A 107 19.08 -2.27 14.67
N ALA A 108 19.75 -3.13 13.89
CA ALA A 108 20.62 -4.18 14.42
C ALA A 108 22.04 -3.68 14.73
N CYS A 109 22.55 -2.74 13.94
CA CYS A 109 23.94 -2.28 14.01
C CYS A 109 24.05 -0.83 14.48
N VAL A 110 23.36 0.10 13.83
CA VAL A 110 23.58 1.55 14.03
C VAL A 110 23.02 2.02 15.38
N GLU A 111 21.75 1.72 15.67
CA GLU A 111 21.08 2.13 16.91
C GLU A 111 21.82 1.60 18.16
N PRO A 112 22.21 0.31 18.26
CA PRO A 112 23.00 -0.18 19.39
C PRO A 112 24.38 0.47 19.50
N ALA A 113 25.07 0.73 18.39
CA ALA A 113 26.37 1.36 18.40
C ALA A 113 26.31 2.84 18.82
N LEU A 114 25.25 3.57 18.45
CA LEU A 114 24.99 4.91 18.98
C LEU A 114 24.71 4.88 20.49
N GLN A 115 23.90 3.92 20.95
CA GLN A 115 23.59 3.73 22.37
C GLN A 115 24.84 3.41 23.20
N ALA A 116 25.75 2.57 22.68
CA ALA A 116 27.03 2.27 23.32
C ALA A 116 27.90 3.53 23.52
N GLN A 117 27.75 4.51 22.62
CA GLN A 117 28.42 5.81 22.69
C GLN A 117 27.60 6.87 23.46
N LYS A 118 26.47 6.49 24.07
CA LYS A 118 25.52 7.38 24.77
C LYS A 118 25.03 8.54 23.89
N MET A 119 24.90 8.30 22.58
CA MET A 119 24.42 9.29 21.61
C MET A 119 22.95 9.01 21.26
N ALA A 120 22.16 10.09 21.19
CA ALA A 120 20.81 10.03 20.65
C ALA A 120 20.84 10.10 19.11
N ARG A 121 19.86 9.47 18.46
CA ARG A 121 19.69 9.55 17.00
C ARG A 121 19.55 11.01 16.56
N GLY A 122 20.25 11.39 15.49
CA GLY A 122 20.25 12.77 14.99
C GLY A 122 21.05 13.79 15.82
N GLN A 123 21.62 13.41 16.97
CA GLN A 123 22.50 14.29 17.75
C GLN A 123 23.81 14.59 17.00
N ARG A 124 24.34 13.60 16.28
CA ARG A 124 25.56 13.70 15.47
C ARG A 124 25.36 13.01 14.11
N PRO A 125 24.70 13.68 13.15
CA PRO A 125 24.38 13.09 11.85
C PRO A 125 25.62 12.64 11.05
N ASP A 126 26.75 13.32 11.24
CA ASP A 126 28.04 13.01 10.62
C ASP A 126 28.60 11.66 11.09
N ILE A 127 28.49 11.39 12.39
CA ILE A 127 28.93 10.12 12.99
C ILE A 127 27.97 9.00 12.59
N GLU A 128 26.66 9.27 12.66
CA GLU A 128 25.62 8.30 12.30
C GLU A 128 25.74 7.85 10.84
N GLU A 129 25.98 8.78 9.90
CA GLU A 129 26.14 8.44 8.49
C GLU A 129 27.42 7.65 8.21
N ARG A 130 28.54 8.00 8.86
CA ARG A 130 29.78 7.22 8.75
C ARG A 130 29.58 5.80 9.27
N LEU A 131 29.00 5.67 10.46
CA LEU A 131 28.71 4.38 11.09
C LEU A 131 27.77 3.54 10.22
N ARG A 132 26.74 4.14 9.63
CA ARG A 132 25.82 3.46 8.71
C ARG A 132 26.56 2.88 7.50
N ARG A 133 27.46 3.64 6.88
CA ARG A 133 28.26 3.16 5.73
C ARG A 133 29.15 1.99 6.12
N GLU A 134 29.92 2.15 7.20
CA GLU A 134 30.80 1.09 7.73
C GLU A 134 30.02 -0.19 8.06
N MET A 135 28.89 -0.06 8.75
CA MET A 135 28.06 -1.20 9.11
C MET A 135 27.37 -1.84 7.91
N MET A 136 26.99 -1.06 6.89
CA MET A 136 26.36 -1.58 5.68
C MET A 136 27.32 -2.45 4.87
N ASP A 137 28.58 -2.02 4.73
CA ASP A 137 29.62 -2.81 4.05
C ASP A 137 29.89 -4.15 4.76
N LEU A 138 29.89 -4.14 6.09
CA LEU A 138 30.06 -5.35 6.91
C LEU A 138 28.84 -6.27 6.88
N ALA A 139 27.64 -5.70 6.99
CA ALA A 139 26.38 -6.42 7.15
C ALA A 139 25.91 -7.12 5.88
N ILE A 140 26.24 -6.58 4.69
CA ILE A 140 25.82 -7.17 3.41
C ILE A 140 26.43 -8.57 3.23
N ALA A 141 27.64 -8.80 3.75
CA ALA A 141 28.32 -10.10 3.69
C ALA A 141 27.68 -11.09 4.68
N GLY A 142 26.84 -12.00 4.17
CA GLY A 142 26.26 -13.09 4.96
C GLY A 142 24.89 -12.80 5.59
N MET A 143 24.24 -11.70 5.21
CA MET A 143 22.87 -11.40 5.62
C MET A 143 21.89 -12.47 5.14
N ARG A 144 21.09 -13.00 6.07
CA ARG A 144 19.92 -13.83 5.74
C ARG A 144 18.65 -12.99 5.85
N PHE A 145 17.81 -13.07 4.82
CA PHE A 145 16.63 -12.24 4.68
C PHE A 145 15.43 -13.13 4.33
N THR A 146 14.43 -13.14 5.21
CA THR A 146 13.21 -13.93 5.06
C THR A 146 11.99 -13.00 5.03
N PRO A 147 11.48 -12.64 3.85
CA PRO A 147 10.32 -11.75 3.71
C PRO A 147 9.00 -12.50 3.92
N GLN A 148 8.00 -11.79 4.43
CA GLN A 148 6.62 -12.25 4.51
C GLN A 148 5.69 -11.16 3.96
N ALA A 149 5.02 -11.46 2.86
CA ALA A 149 4.12 -10.53 2.18
C ALA A 149 2.66 -10.76 2.57
N GLN A 150 1.89 -9.68 2.67
CA GLN A 150 0.45 -9.69 2.91
C GLN A 150 -0.22 -8.56 2.12
N ILE A 151 -1.41 -8.85 1.57
CA ILE A 151 -2.31 -7.83 1.04
C ILE A 151 -3.56 -7.82 1.91
N THR A 152 -3.96 -6.62 2.34
CA THR A 152 -5.21 -6.39 3.07
C THR A 152 -6.11 -5.47 2.27
N VAL A 153 -7.39 -5.83 2.19
CA VAL A 153 -8.43 -5.02 1.57
C VAL A 153 -9.40 -4.60 2.66
N LEU A 154 -9.47 -3.30 2.93
CA LEU A 154 -10.41 -2.72 3.88
C LEU A 154 -11.50 -1.99 3.10
N LEU A 155 -12.73 -2.52 3.19
CA LEU A 155 -13.89 -1.89 2.58
C LEU A 155 -14.33 -0.67 3.41
N GLY A 156 -14.62 0.45 2.74
CA GLY A 156 -15.14 1.64 3.39
C GLY A 156 -16.58 1.43 3.88
N GLY A 157 -16.74 1.00 5.15
CA GLY A 157 -18.04 0.64 5.71
C GLY A 157 -18.21 0.92 7.20
N ARG A 158 -18.15 2.20 7.59
CA ARG A 158 -19.17 2.95 8.36
C ARG A 158 -18.79 4.43 8.35
#